data_AF-A0A151SYQ1-F1
#
_entry.id   AF-A0A151SYQ1-F1
#
_cell.length_a   1.000
_cell.length_b   1.000
_cell.length_c   1.000
_cell.angle_alpha   90.00
_cell.angle_beta   90.00
_cell.angle_gamma   90.00
#
_symmetry.space_group_name_H-M   'P 1'
#
loop_
_entity.id
_entity.type
_entity.pdbx_description
1 polymer ?
#
loop_
_entity_poly.entity_id
_entity_poly.type
_entity_poly.pdbx_seq_one_letter_code
_entity_poly.pdbx_strand_id
1 'polypeptide(L)' 'MLIGRIRSLHLQSGLPKHFWVEIISTTTYLINQGPQVPLEHEISKARWSRKEIKVSHLKVFSCAAHVHISD' A
#
# COMPACT_ATOMS: atom_id res chain seq x y z
N MET A 1 0.13 -10.19 -6.54
CA MET A 1 0.49 -9.16 -5.55
C MET A 1 -0.38 -7.89 -5.65
N LEU A 2 -0.65 -7.34 -6.85
CA LEU A 2 -1.43 -6.10 -7.04
C LEU A 2 -2.93 -6.23 -6.69
N ILE A 3 -3.62 -7.25 -7.22
CA ILE A 3 -5.08 -7.45 -7.02
C ILE A 3 -5.46 -7.61 -5.55
N GLY A 4 -4.64 -8.33 -4.76
CA GLY A 4 -4.87 -8.49 -3.32
C GLY A 4 -4.79 -7.15 -2.58
N ARG A 5 -3.83 -6.28 -2.94
CA ARG A 5 -3.69 -4.93 -2.37
C ARG A 5 -4.84 -4.02 -2.78
N ILE A 6 -5.29 -4.08 -4.03
CA ILE A 6 -6.48 -3.34 -4.51
C ILE A 6 -7.71 -3.74 -3.70
N ARG A 7 -7.93 -5.05 -3.50
CA ARG A 7 -9.06 -5.57 -2.72
C ARG A 7 -9.01 -5.13 -1.26
N SER A 8 -7.83 -5.22 -0.63
CA SER A 8 -7.63 -4.77 0.75
C SER A 8 -7.87 -3.27 0.90
N LEU A 9 -7.26 -2.46 0.03
CA LEU A 9 -7.42 -1.00 0.05
C LEU A 9 -8.88 -0.61 -0.16
N HIS A 10 -9.56 -1.23 -1.12
CA HIS A 10 -10.99 -0.99 -1.37
C HIS A 10 -11.83 -1.32 -0.14
N LEU A 11 -11.66 -2.52 0.44
CA LEU A 11 -12.40 -2.97 1.62
C LEU A 11 -12.18 -2.04 2.82
N GLN A 12 -10.95 -1.63 3.07
CA GLN A 12 -10.61 -0.75 4.19
C GLN A 12 -11.05 0.69 3.98
N SER A 13 -11.08 1.16 2.74
CA SER A 13 -11.48 2.53 2.41
C SER A 13 -12.99 2.77 2.52
N GLY A 14 -13.81 1.71 2.44
CA GLY A 14 -15.27 1.84 2.39
C GLY A 14 -15.80 2.59 1.17
N LEU A 15 -14.97 2.80 0.14
CA LEU A 15 -15.33 3.59 -1.03
C LEU A 15 -16.34 2.86 -1.92
N PRO A 16 -17.28 3.59 -2.56
CA PRO A 16 -18.14 3.04 -3.60
C PRO A 16 -17.36 2.45 -4.79
N LYS A 17 -17.96 1.47 -5.47
CA LYS A 17 -17.35 0.78 -6.63
C LYS A 17 -16.93 1.69 -7.79
N HIS A 18 -17.52 2.88 -7.94
CA HIS A 18 -17.14 3.80 -9.02
C HIS A 18 -15.75 4.43 -8.81
N PHE A 19 -15.20 4.39 -7.60
CA PHE A 19 -13.83 4.83 -7.30
C PHE A 19 -12.75 3.78 -7.64
N TRP A 20 -13.09 2.74 -8.41
CA TRP A 20 -12.16 1.64 -8.68
C TRP A 20 -10.88 2.11 -9.39
N VAL A 21 -10.98 3.14 -10.23
CA VAL A 21 -9.83 3.75 -10.91
C VAL A 21 -8.91 4.47 -9.91
N GLU A 22 -9.47 5.27 -8.99
CA GLU A 22 -8.71 5.92 -7.92
C GLU A 22 -8.03 4.91 -7.00
N ILE A 23 -8.71 3.80 -6.68
CA ILE A 23 -8.15 2.73 -5.83
C ILE A 23 -6.97 2.05 -6.53
N ILE A 24 -7.07 1.78 -7.84
CA ILE A 24 -5.96 1.20 -8.61
C ILE A 24 -4.77 2.18 -8.67
N SER A 25 -5.05 3.45 -8.98
CA SER A 25 -4.02 4.49 -9.04
C SER A 25 -3.29 4.63 -7.70
N THR A 26 -4.05 4.70 -6.60
CA THR A 26 -3.51 4.78 -5.23
C THR A 26 -2.72 3.53 -4.87
N THR A 27 -3.21 2.33 -5.19
CA THR A 27 -2.49 1.08 -4.90
C THR A 27 -1.16 1.01 -5.66
N THR A 28 -1.17 1.44 -6.92
CA THR A 28 0.03 1.47 -7.78
C THR A 28 1.04 2.48 -7.24
N TYR A 29 0.57 3.67 -6.84
CA TYR A 29 1.37 4.68 -6.17
C TYR A 29 2.02 4.14 -4.89
N LEU A 30 1.25 3.46 -4.04
CA LEU A 30 1.75 2.86 -2.79
C LEU A 30 2.77 1.75 -3.04
N ILE A 31 2.57 0.91 -4.06
CA ILE A 31 3.55 -0.13 -4.43
C ILE A 31 4.86 0.50 -4.91
N ASN A 32 4.78 1.59 -5.67
CA ASN A 32 5.94 2.31 -6.16
C ASN A 32 6.67 3.08 -5.05
N GLN A 33 6.02 3.36 -3.93
CA GLN A 33 6.61 4.08 -2.79
C GLN A 33 6.87 3.22 -1.55
N GLY A 34 6.46 1.96 -1.56
CA GLY A 34 6.68 1.04 -0.46
C GLY A 34 8.04 0.33 -0.55
N PRO A 35 8.62 -0.06 0.60
CA PRO A 35 9.76 -0.97 0.63
C PRO A 35 9.35 -2.30 -0.01
N GLN A 36 10.10 -2.77 -0.99
CA GLN A 36 9.86 -4.09 -1.59
C GLN A 36 10.91 -5.07 -1.05
N VAL A 37 10.44 -6.22 -0.55
CA VAL A 37 11.30 -7.29 0.01
C VAL A 37 12.38 -7.78 -0.97
N PRO A 38 12.11 -7.94 -2.29
CA PRO A 38 13.17 -8.27 -3.26
C PRO A 38 14.19 -7.15 -3.49
N LEU A 39 13.92 -5.94 -2.99
CA LEU A 39 14.79 -4.76 -3.07
C LEU A 39 15.42 -4.44 -1.71
N GLU A 40 15.58 -5.41 -0.80
CA GLU A 40 16.15 -5.18 0.54
C GLU A 40 15.46 -4.07 1.35
N HIS A 41 14.13 -3.92 1.20
CA HIS A 41 13.36 -2.80 1.77
C HIS A 41 13.70 -1.42 1.19
N GLU A 42 14.44 -1.34 0.09
CA GLU A 42 14.54 -0.11 -0.67
C GLU A 42 13.21 0.23 -1.34
N ILE A 43 12.90 1.52 -1.36
CA ILE A 43 11.72 2.05 -2.03
C ILE A 43 12.00 2.07 -3.53
N SER A 44 11.17 1.38 -4.31
CA SER A 44 11.36 1.24 -5.76
C SER A 44 11.48 2.59 -6.47
N LYS A 45 10.61 3.56 -6.18
CA LYS A 45 10.71 4.89 -6.80
C LYS A 45 11.98 5.67 -6.36
N ALA A 46 12.56 5.40 -5.19
CA ALA A 46 13.79 6.06 -4.76
C ALA A 46 14.98 5.57 -5.59
N ARG A 47 15.03 4.27 -5.88
CA ARG A 47 16.04 3.65 -6.75
C ARG A 47 15.97 4.16 -8.19
N TRP A 48 14.76 4.35 -8.71
CA TRP A 48 14.55 4.80 -10.09
C TRP A 48 14.74 6.32 -10.27
N SER A 49 14.38 7.13 -9.26
CA SER A 49 14.46 8.60 -9.36
C SER A 49 15.68 9.23 -8.71
N ARG A 50 16.46 8.47 -7.92
CA ARG A 50 17.55 8.97 -7.05
C ARG A 50 17.17 10.19 -6.20
N LYS A 51 15.88 10.32 -5.89
CA LYS A 51 15.33 11.40 -5.05
C LYS A 51 14.70 10.81 -3.80
N GLU A 52 14.84 11.54 -2.70
CA GLU A 52 14.21 11.22 -1.44
C GLU A 52 12.68 11.22 -1.59
N ILE A 53 12.02 10.19 -1.09
CA ILE A 53 10.57 10.04 -1.15
C ILE A 53 9.97 10.37 0.21
N LYS A 54 9.24 11.48 0.26
CA LYS A 54 8.49 11.89 1.46
C LYS A 54 7.15 11.15 1.49
N VAL A 55 7.05 10.16 2.36
CA VAL A 55 5.81 9.39 2.61
C VAL A 55 4.94 9.96 3.74
N SER A 56 5.31 11.11 4.32
CA SER A 56 4.59 11.75 5.44
C SER A 56 3.14 12.13 5.15
N HIS A 57 2.78 12.25 3.87
CA HIS A 57 1.41 12.51 3.42
C HIS A 57 0.52 11.27 3.42
N LEU A 58 1.09 10.06 3.55
CA LEU A 58 0.34 8.81 3.59
C LEU A 58 -0.23 8.57 4.98
N LYS A 59 -1.51 8.18 5.03
CA LYS A 59 -2.14 7.67 6.26
C LYS A 59 -2.16 6.16 6.25
N VAL A 60 -1.85 5.56 7.41
CA VAL A 60 -1.94 4.11 7.60
C VAL A 60 -3.41 3.73 7.75
N PHE A 61 -3.92 2.96 6.79
CA PHE A 61 -5.18 2.23 6.94
C PHE A 61 -4.84 0.85 7.49
N SER A 62 -4.85 0.69 8.81
CA SER A 62 -4.63 -0.61 9.43
C SER A 62 -5.90 -1.45 9.42
N CYS A 63 -5.75 -2.76 9.23
CA CYS A 63 -6.78 -3.74 9.55
C CYS A 63 -6.44 -4.26 10.95
N ALA A 64 -7.41 -4.33 11.85
CA ALA A 64 -7.18 -4.90 13.18
C ALA A 64 -6.92 -6.40 13.04
N ALA A 65 -5.68 -6.83 13.24
CA ALA A 65 -5.30 -8.23 13.31
C ALA A 65 -5.18 -8.64 14.78
N HIS A 66 -5.96 -9.62 15.19
CA HIS A 66 -5.88 -10.19 16.54
C HIS A 66 -5.02 -11.45 16.47
N VAL A 67 -4.03 -11.57 17.36
CA VAL A 67 -3.26 -12.80 17.53
C VAL A 67 -4.05 -13.71 18.46
N HIS A 68 -4.32 -14.93 18.01
CA HIS A 68 -4.86 -15.97 18.88
C HIS A 68 -3.75 -16.45 19.83
N ILE A 69 -3.89 -16.16 21.11
CA ILE A 69 -3.03 -16.71 22.16
C ILE A 69 -3.73 -17.96 22.66
N SER A 70 -3.16 -19.12 22.37
CA SER A 70 -3.58 -20.37 22.99
C SER A 70 -3.07 -20.40 24.44
N ASP A 71 -3.93 -20.78 25.39
CA ASP A 71 -3.53 -21.10 26.77
C ASP A 71 -2.48 -22.23 26.83
#